data_AF-A0A7Z9IM27-F1
#
_entry.id   AF-A0A7Z9IM27-F1
#
_cell.length_a   1.000
_cell.length_b   1.000
_cell.length_c   1.000
_cell.angle_alpha   90.00
_cell.angle_beta   90.00
_cell.angle_gamma   90.00
#
_symmetry.space_group_name_H-M   'P 1'
#
loop_
_entity.id
_entity.type
_entity.pdbx_description
1 polymer ?
#
loop_
_entity_poly.entity_id
_entity_poly.type
_entity_poly.pdbx_seq_one_letter_code
_entity_poly.pdbx_strand_id
1 'polypeptide(L)' 'MGGFMAILNTVGGYAKSVTDFGLTVIVALVVVDILFPTSTRIIENIAIVVDQFGDQGVAGLIALLLVLVLYRRG' A
#
# COMPACT_ATOMS: atom_id res chain seq x y z
N MET A 1 -2.95 -34.39 0.06
CA MET A 1 -2.58 -32.98 0.35
C MET A 1 -3.24 -32.04 -0.67
N GLY A 2 -4.57 -31.91 -0.68
CA GLY A 2 -5.31 -31.12 -1.70
C GLY A 2 -6.26 -30.06 -1.13
N GLY A 3 -6.91 -30.34 0.01
CA GLY A 3 -7.91 -29.43 0.59
C GLY A 3 -7.33 -28.11 1.09
N PHE A 4 -6.13 -28.11 1.69
CA PHE A 4 -5.48 -26.89 2.18
C PHE A 4 -5.14 -25.93 1.04
N MET A 5 -4.58 -26.43 -0.07
CA MET A 5 -4.28 -25.60 -1.25
C MET A 5 -5.54 -25.04 -1.91
N ALA A 6 -6.64 -25.80 -1.91
CA ALA A 6 -7.92 -25.31 -2.40
C ALA A 6 -8.44 -24.13 -1.56
N ILE A 7 -8.37 -24.23 -0.23
CA ILE A 7 -8.77 -23.14 0.68
C ILE A 7 -7.89 -21.90 0.45
N LEU A 8 -6.57 -22.07 0.35
CA LEU A 8 -5.66 -20.95 0.08
C LEU A 8 -5.97 -20.26 -1.25
N ASN A 9 -6.27 -21.01 -2.30
CA ASN A 9 -6.64 -20.45 -3.60
C ASN A 9 -7.98 -19.71 -3.55
N THR A 10 -8.97 -20.26 -2.83
CA THR A 10 -10.27 -19.62 -2.65
C THR A 10 -10.13 -18.32 -1.86
N VAL A 11 -9.42 -18.34 -0.73
CA VAL A 11 -9.17 -17.15 0.10
C VAL A 11 -8.36 -16.11 -0.68
N GLY A 12 -7.33 -16.52 -1.42
CA GLY A 12 -6.56 -15.64 -2.29
C GLY A 12 -7.41 -15.00 -3.39
N GLY A 13 -8.35 -15.76 -3.98
CA GLY A 13 -9.32 -15.26 -4.95
C GLY A 13 -10.25 -14.20 -4.36
N TYR A 14 -10.78 -14.42 -3.15
CA TYR A 14 -11.59 -13.44 -2.46
C TYR A 14 -10.79 -12.19 -2.08
N ALA A 15 -9.58 -12.34 -1.56
CA ALA A 15 -8.70 -11.23 -1.22
C ALA A 15 -8.40 -10.37 -2.45
N LYS A 16 -8.14 -11.00 -3.59
CA LYS A 16 -7.95 -10.32 -4.87
C LYS A 16 -9.20 -9.57 -5.30
N SER A 17 -10.38 -10.20 -5.26
CA SER A 17 -11.63 -9.56 -5.65
C SER A 17 -11.97 -8.33 -4.78
N VAL A 18 -11.76 -8.43 -3.47
CA VAL A 18 -11.97 -7.31 -2.54
C VAL A 18 -10.99 -6.18 -2.82
N THR A 19 -9.73 -6.51 -3.10
CA THR A 19 -8.70 -5.51 -3.45
C THR A 19 -9.02 -4.82 -4.76
N ASP A 20 -9.39 -5.56 -5.80
CA ASP A 20 -9.73 -5.03 -7.12
C ASP A 20 -10.98 -4.11 -7.02
N PHE A 21 -11.97 -4.48 -6.20
CA PHE A 21 -13.12 -3.65 -5.90
C PHE A 21 -12.72 -2.37 -5.14
N GLY A 22 -11.92 -2.50 -4.08
CA GLY A 22 -11.43 -1.38 -3.29
C GLY A 22 -10.66 -0.36 -4.14
N LEU A 23 -9.78 -0.82 -5.02
CA LEU A 23 -9.04 0.04 -5.95
C LEU A 23 -9.98 0.81 -6.88
N THR A 24 -11.00 0.14 -7.42
CA THR A 24 -12.01 0.77 -8.27
C THR A 24 -12.76 1.86 -7.52
N VAL A 25 -13.15 1.60 -6.26
CA VAL A 25 -13.83 2.58 -5.40
C VAL A 25 -12.91 3.76 -5.07
N ILE A 26 -11.64 3.51 -4.71
CA ILE A 26 -10.67 4.58 -4.43
C ILE A 26 -10.52 5.49 -5.65
N VAL A 27 -10.37 4.94 -6.85
CA VAL A 27 -10.28 5.74 -8.09
C VAL A 27 -11.54 6.57 -8.30
N ALA A 28 -12.73 5.99 -8.11
CA ALA A 28 -13.98 6.74 -8.22
C ALA A 28 -14.05 7.89 -7.21
N LEU A 29 -13.65 7.65 -5.95
CA LEU A 29 -13.63 8.67 -4.91
C LEU A 29 -12.61 9.78 -5.21
N VAL A 30 -11.47 9.45 -5.82
CA VAL A 30 -10.48 10.45 -6.26
C VAL A 30 -11.10 11.36 -7.33
N VAL A 31 -11.79 10.79 -8.32
CA VAL A 31 -12.50 11.58 -9.33
C VAL A 31 -13.56 12.49 -8.68
N VAL A 32 -14.33 11.97 -7.73
CA VAL A 32 -15.32 12.77 -6.98
C VAL A 32 -14.67 13.91 -6.20
N ASP A 33 -13.56 13.66 -5.51
CA ASP A 33 -12.85 14.68 -4.72
C ASP A 33 -12.20 15.76 -5.60
N ILE A 34 -11.85 15.44 -6.85
CA ILE A 34 -11.37 16.42 -7.84
C ILE A 34 -12.52 17.33 -8.30
N LEU A 35 -13.69 16.75 -8.61
CA LEU A 35 -14.85 17.50 -9.11
C LEU A 35 -15.55 18.29 -8.01
N PHE A 36 -15.55 17.76 -6.79
CA PHE A 36 -16.14 18.35 -5.59
C PHE A 36 -15.09 18.38 -4.48
N PRO A 37 -14.22 19.41 -4.47
CA PRO A 37 -13.11 19.51 -3.53
C PRO A 37 -13.57 19.29 -2.09
N THR A 38 -12.81 18.49 -1.34
CA THR A 38 -13.02 18.17 0.09
C THR A 38 -14.27 17.35 0.42
N SER A 39 -14.98 16.83 -0.60
CA SER A 39 -16.19 16.01 -0.39
C SER A 39 -15.89 14.65 0.23
N THR A 40 -14.81 13.99 -0.19
CA THR A 40 -14.47 12.64 0.30
C THR A 40 -13.18 12.64 1.12
N ARG A 41 -12.32 13.66 0.93
CA ARG A 41 -11.01 13.79 1.56
C ARG A 41 -10.09 12.60 1.28
N ILE A 42 -10.36 11.86 0.19
CA ILE A 42 -9.57 10.70 -0.19
C ILE A 42 -8.15 11.12 -0.60
N ILE A 43 -8.00 12.29 -1.24
CA ILE A 43 -6.71 12.80 -1.67
C ILE A 43 -5.84 13.14 -0.45
N GLU A 44 -6.42 13.73 0.60
CA GLU A 44 -5.73 14.03 1.86
C GLU A 44 -5.26 12.74 2.55
N ASN A 45 -6.12 11.72 2.63
CA ASN A 45 -5.76 10.43 3.20
C ASN A 45 -4.62 9.74 2.41
N ILE A 46 -4.66 9.80 1.08
CA ILE A 46 -3.58 9.28 0.23
C ILE A 46 -2.29 10.06 0.48
N ALA A 47 -2.35 11.39 0.59
CA ALA A 47 -1.19 12.22 0.87
C ALA A 47 -0.53 11.86 2.21
N ILE A 48 -1.32 11.64 3.27
CA ILE A 48 -0.82 11.18 4.57
C ILE A 48 -0.08 9.84 4.45
N VAL A 49 -0.64 8.89 3.71
CA VAL A 49 0.00 7.58 3.51
C VAL A 49 1.33 7.74 2.75
N VAL A 50 1.34 8.54 1.68
CA VAL A 50 2.56 8.82 0.91
C VAL A 50 3.62 9.53 1.75
N ASP A 51 3.20 10.46 2.61
CA ASP A 51 4.08 11.19 3.53
C ASP A 51 4.75 10.24 4.53
N GLN A 52 3.97 9.30 5.11
CA GLN A 52 4.49 8.25 5.98
C GLN A 52 5.50 7.34 5.26
N PHE A 53 5.28 7.02 3.98
CA PHE A 53 6.26 6.29 3.18
C PHE A 53 7.53 7.09 2.92
N GLY A 54 7.44 8.40 2.74
CA GLY A 54 8.59 9.29 2.65
C GLY A 54 9.43 9.26 3.93
N ASP A 55 8.80 9.58 5.07
CA ASP A 55 9.47 9.67 6.36
C ASP A 55 10.07 8.33 6.81
N GLN A 56 9.26 7.26 6.81
CA GLN A 56 9.74 5.95 7.24
C GLN A 56 10.63 5.27 6.19
N GLY A 57 10.40 5.55 4.91
CA GLY A 57 11.23 5.03 3.82
C GLY A 57 12.65 5.57 3.88
N VAL A 58 12.82 6.87 4.14
CA VAL A 58 14.16 7.47 4.32
C VAL A 58 14.89 6.85 5.52
N ALA A 59 14.19 6.64 6.64
CA ALA A 59 14.77 5.96 7.80
C ALA A 59 15.21 4.52 7.47
N GLY A 60 14.40 3.76 6.72
CA GLY A 60 14.74 2.43 6.25
C GLY A 60 15.94 2.40 5.30
N LEU A 61 16.04 3.36 4.38
CA LEU A 61 17.18 3.50 3.48
C LEU A 61 18.47 3.84 4.25
N ILE A 62 18.39 4.74 5.25
CA ILE A 62 19.53 5.04 6.12
C ILE A 62 19.98 3.78 6.86
N ALA A 63 19.04 3.02 7.44
CA ALA A 63 19.37 1.76 8.12
C ALA A 63 20.07 0.76 7.18
N LEU A 64 19.58 0.62 5.94
CA LEU A 64 20.20 -0.22 4.91
C LEU A 64 21.62 0.24 4.54
N LEU A 65 21.83 1.54 4.39
CA LEU A 65 23.14 2.11 4.11
C LEU A 65 24.12 1.88 5.26
N LEU A 66 23.68 2.01 6.51
CA LEU A 66 24.51 1.72 7.68
C LEU A 66 24.92 0.24 7.72
N VAL A 67 24.00 -0.68 7.44
CA VAL A 67 24.31 -2.11 7.31
C VAL A 67 25.33 -2.36 6.20
N LEU A 68 25.18 -1.70 5.04
CA LEU A 68 26.08 -1.84 3.91
C LEU A 68 27.48 -1.28 4.20
N VAL A 69 27.57 -0.15 4.91
CA VAL A 69 28.85 0.41 5.38
C VAL A 69 29.53 -0.51 6.38
N LEU A 70 28.78 -1.08 7.32
CA LEU A 70 29.30 -2.06 8.28
C LEU A 70 29.82 -3.30 7.57
N TYR A 71 29.07 -3.81 6.59
CA TYR A 71 29.45 -4.98 5.79
C TYR A 71 30.74 -4.75 4.98
N ARG A 72 31.00 -3.53 4.51
CA ARG A 72 32.25 -3.20 3.79
C ARG A 72 33.45 -2.95 4.69
N ARG A 73 33.23 -2.75 6.00
CA ARG A 73 34.29 -2.53 6.99
C ARG A 73 34.71 -3.81 7.73
N GLY A 74 33.87 -4.85 7.73
CA GLY A 74 34.23 -6.21 8.13
C GLY A 74 34.79 -6.99 6.95
#